data_AF-A0A1R1SEE0-F1
#
_entry.id   AF-A0A1R1SEE0-F1
#
_cell.length_a   1.000
_cell.length_b   1.000
_cell.length_c   1.000
_cell.angle_alpha   90.00
_cell.angle_beta   90.00
_cell.angle_gamma   90.00
#
_symmetry.space_group_name_H-M   'P 1'
#
loop_
_entity.id
_entity.type
_entity.pdbx_description
1 polymer ?
#
loop_
_entity_poly.entity_id
_entity_poly.type
_entity_poly.pdbx_seq_one_letter_code
_entity_poly.pdbx_strand_id
1 'polypeptide(L)'
;MTGGGANLAGCADCEGRCCREYNVAVTVADVRRLASGMALHPREFVYLKEGKEEDNSDFRFRPGGPLYDLHLLHRPVTKGCVFLMEIAPGKARCGAYVHRPMVCATFPTALDQGSVGIREKTLCGGPDSWNLAAMDLVAYRRDIMRNRAAWREHLDLVERWNAEVDAGGRARTHEDLYEFILATDPGKDATGPGKDTEAVPAETASS
;
A
#
# COMPACT_ATOMS: atom_id res chain seq x y z
N MET A 1 5.76 21.59 -17.41
CA MET A 1 5.11 21.57 -16.08
C MET A 1 3.66 21.17 -16.26
N THR A 2 3.37 19.88 -16.27
CA THR A 2 2.01 19.33 -16.35
C THR A 2 1.51 19.11 -14.93
N GLY A 3 0.73 20.07 -14.41
CA GLY A 3 0.06 19.97 -13.13
C GLY A 3 -0.89 18.77 -13.15
N GLY A 4 -0.55 17.73 -12.41
CA GLY A 4 -1.38 16.54 -12.24
C GLY A 4 -2.74 16.95 -11.71
N GLY A 5 -3.79 16.44 -12.34
CA GLY A 5 -5.16 16.53 -11.85
C GLY A 5 -5.21 16.01 -10.42
N ALA A 6 -5.11 16.92 -9.46
CA ALA A 6 -5.39 16.62 -8.08
C ALA A 6 -6.85 16.16 -8.06
N ASN A 7 -7.07 14.93 -7.58
CA ASN A 7 -8.39 14.38 -7.31
C ASN A 7 -9.04 15.25 -6.22
N LEU A 8 -9.63 16.36 -6.65
CA LEU A 8 -9.99 17.51 -5.81
C LEU A 8 -11.24 17.26 -4.96
N ALA A 9 -12.13 16.34 -5.33
CA ALA A 9 -13.49 16.37 -4.78
C ALA A 9 -13.59 16.14 -3.25
N GLY A 10 -12.84 15.20 -2.67
CA GLY A 10 -12.97 14.89 -1.22
C GLY A 10 -11.75 15.22 -0.35
N CYS A 11 -10.56 15.37 -0.94
CA CYS A 11 -9.37 15.73 -0.17
C CYS A 11 -9.14 17.24 -0.05
N ALA A 12 -9.79 18.06 -0.89
CA ALA A 12 -9.66 19.52 -0.85
C ALA A 12 -10.38 20.17 0.35
N ASP A 13 -11.45 19.58 0.85
CA ASP A 13 -12.12 20.06 2.08
C ASP A 13 -12.02 19.04 3.22
N CYS A 14 -10.94 18.25 3.20
CA CYS A 14 -10.74 17.17 4.15
C CYS A 14 -10.57 17.68 5.59
N GLU A 15 -11.41 17.18 6.49
CA GLU A 15 -11.23 17.30 7.94
C GLU A 15 -10.28 16.21 8.49
N GLY A 16 -9.97 15.18 7.68
CA GLY A 16 -9.07 14.08 8.03
C GLY A 16 -9.70 12.93 8.83
N ARG A 17 -11.01 12.71 8.74
CA ARG A 17 -11.72 11.64 9.48
C ARG A 17 -11.14 10.25 9.22
N CYS A 18 -10.92 9.88 7.96
CA CYS A 18 -10.30 8.61 7.59
C CYS A 18 -8.90 8.43 8.21
N CYS A 19 -8.13 9.51 8.32
CA CYS A 19 -6.82 9.49 8.95
C CYS A 19 -6.87 9.35 10.48
N ARG A 20 -8.01 9.61 11.13
CA ARG A 20 -8.16 9.49 12.59
C ARG A 20 -8.84 8.19 13.00
N GLU A 21 -9.76 7.71 12.18
CA GLU A 21 -10.66 6.62 12.55
C GLU A 21 -10.26 5.27 11.93
N TYR A 22 -9.66 5.26 10.74
CA TYR A 22 -9.24 3.99 10.13
C TYR A 22 -7.87 3.54 10.62
N ASN A 23 -7.76 2.25 10.95
CA ASN A 23 -6.47 1.56 11.03
C ASN A 23 -6.05 1.14 9.62
N VAL A 24 -5.23 1.97 8.97
CA VAL A 24 -4.86 1.77 7.56
C VAL A 24 -3.83 0.64 7.44
N ALA A 25 -4.26 -0.53 6.95
CA ALA A 25 -3.37 -1.61 6.55
C ALA A 25 -2.58 -1.21 5.28
N VAL A 26 -1.31 -1.59 5.21
CA VAL A 26 -0.40 -1.20 4.12
C VAL A 26 0.39 -2.39 3.60
N THR A 27 0.71 -2.36 2.31
CA THR A 27 1.54 -3.41 1.69
C THR A 27 3.03 -3.13 1.88
N VAL A 28 3.88 -4.12 1.60
CA VAL A 28 5.34 -3.95 1.54
C VAL A 28 5.72 -2.89 0.49
N ALA A 29 5.02 -2.86 -0.65
CA ALA A 29 5.20 -1.84 -1.67
C ALA A 29 4.85 -0.42 -1.18
N ASP A 30 3.82 -0.27 -0.35
CA ASP A 30 3.49 1.02 0.26
C ASP A 30 4.54 1.45 1.28
N VAL A 31 5.06 0.52 2.10
CA VAL A 31 6.14 0.81 3.06
C VAL A 31 7.39 1.31 2.34
N ARG A 32 7.84 0.63 1.28
CA ARG A 32 8.99 1.08 0.48
C ARG A 32 8.75 2.44 -0.16
N ARG A 33 7.56 2.66 -0.74
CA ARG A 33 7.18 3.95 -1.35
C ARG A 33 7.24 5.10 -0.35
N LEU A 34 6.70 4.88 0.85
CA LEU A 34 6.71 5.87 1.92
C LEU A 34 8.13 6.10 2.46
N ALA A 35 8.89 5.04 2.71
CA ALA A 35 10.26 5.17 3.23
C ALA A 35 11.15 5.98 2.28
N SER A 36 11.12 5.66 0.99
CA SER A 36 11.88 6.38 -0.03
C SER A 36 11.34 7.79 -0.27
N GLY A 37 10.03 7.94 -0.47
CA GLY A 37 9.42 9.22 -0.83
C GLY A 37 9.39 10.24 0.29
N MET A 38 9.30 9.79 1.54
CA MET A 38 9.27 10.65 2.73
C MET A 38 10.64 10.76 3.42
N ALA A 39 11.64 10.00 2.97
CA ALA A 39 12.95 9.87 3.63
C ALA A 39 12.84 9.52 5.13
N LEU A 40 11.97 8.56 5.46
CA LEU A 40 11.71 8.10 6.82
C LEU A 40 12.01 6.61 6.95
N HIS A 41 12.50 6.18 8.11
CA HIS A 41 12.62 4.75 8.37
C HIS A 41 11.23 4.14 8.66
N PRO A 42 10.92 2.90 8.21
CA PRO A 42 9.63 2.25 8.46
C PRO A 42 9.14 2.30 9.91
N ARG A 43 10.05 2.14 10.88
CA ARG A 43 9.74 2.25 12.33
C ARG A 43 9.05 3.56 12.74
N GLU A 44 9.22 4.63 11.97
CA GLU A 44 8.64 5.94 12.27
C GLU A 44 7.19 6.06 11.83
N PHE A 45 6.73 5.19 10.93
CA PHE A 45 5.39 5.29 10.35
C PHE A 45 4.61 3.99 10.24
N VAL A 46 5.22 2.85 10.54
CA VAL A 46 4.56 1.53 10.59
C VAL A 46 4.42 1.09 12.05
N TYR A 47 3.28 0.52 12.38
CA TYR A 47 3.14 -0.34 13.56
C TYR A 47 2.68 -1.73 13.12
N LEU A 48 3.14 -2.73 13.87
CA LEU A 48 2.77 -4.12 13.67
C LEU A 48 1.55 -4.43 14.52
N LYS A 49 0.45 -4.76 13.85
CA LYS A 49 -0.80 -5.13 14.52
C LYS A 49 -0.86 -6.64 14.58
N GLU A 50 -1.00 -7.20 15.78
CA GLU A 50 -1.23 -8.63 15.92
C GLU A 50 -2.58 -9.00 15.27
N GLY A 51 -2.53 -9.92 14.31
CA GLY A 51 -3.69 -10.45 13.60
C GLY A 51 -4.47 -11.45 14.46
N LYS A 52 -5.64 -11.87 13.94
CA LYS A 52 -6.30 -13.10 14.39
C LYS A 52 -6.03 -14.14 13.30
N GLU A 53 -5.76 -15.39 13.69
CA GLU A 53 -5.25 -16.48 12.82
C GLU A 53 -6.02 -16.74 11.50
N GLU A 54 -7.19 -16.14 11.29
CA GLU A 54 -8.07 -16.40 10.14
C GLU A 54 -7.67 -15.67 8.86
N ASP A 55 -6.85 -14.61 8.93
CA ASP A 55 -6.39 -13.85 7.76
C ASP A 55 -4.92 -14.22 7.43
N ASN A 56 -4.71 -15.03 6.38
CA ASN A 56 -3.42 -15.59 5.96
C ASN A 56 -2.40 -14.57 5.38
N SER A 57 -2.39 -13.31 5.83
CA SER A 57 -1.64 -12.21 5.21
C SER A 57 -0.51 -11.63 6.05
N ASP A 58 0.00 -12.37 7.03
CA ASP A 58 0.71 -11.76 8.15
C ASP A 58 2.14 -12.32 8.37
N PHE A 59 3.02 -11.46 8.89
CA PHE A 59 4.41 -11.80 9.24
C PHE A 59 4.52 -12.47 10.61
N ARG A 60 5.41 -13.46 10.77
CA ARG A 60 5.80 -14.04 12.07
C ARG A 60 7.24 -13.69 12.45
N PHE A 61 7.55 -13.65 13.75
CA PHE A 61 8.92 -13.37 14.23
C PHE A 61 9.60 -14.57 14.88
N ARG A 62 8.87 -15.65 15.12
CA ARG A 62 9.39 -16.93 15.62
C ARG A 62 8.53 -18.08 15.09
N PRO A 63 9.07 -19.31 15.00
CA PRO A 63 8.28 -20.48 14.64
C PRO A 63 7.07 -20.65 15.57
N GLY A 64 5.88 -20.84 14.99
CA GLY A 64 4.62 -20.94 15.74
C GLY A 64 4.28 -19.70 16.58
N GLY A 65 4.85 -18.54 16.24
CA GLY A 65 4.55 -17.27 16.89
C GLY A 65 3.27 -16.63 16.36
N PRO A 66 2.79 -15.56 17.04
CA PRO A 66 1.71 -14.73 16.54
C PRO A 66 2.07 -14.10 15.19
N LEU A 67 1.01 -13.79 14.46
CA LEU A 67 1.00 -13.19 13.14
C LEU A 67 0.79 -11.68 13.26
N TYR A 68 1.52 -10.90 12.47
CA TYR A 68 1.51 -9.45 12.49
C TYR A 68 1.30 -8.83 11.11
N ASP A 69 0.40 -7.87 11.09
CA ASP A 69 -0.06 -7.12 9.94
C ASP A 69 0.59 -5.72 9.92
N LEU A 70 0.86 -5.17 8.74
CA LEU A 70 1.49 -3.84 8.62
C LEU A 70 0.43 -2.74 8.58
N HIS A 71 0.49 -1.80 9.53
CA HIS A 71 -0.43 -0.66 9.58
C HIS A 71 0.29 0.68 9.71
N LEU A 72 -0.33 1.75 9.21
CA LEU A 72 0.16 3.11 9.47
C LEU A 72 0.01 3.50 10.93
N LEU A 73 1.09 3.99 11.53
CA LEU A 73 1.12 4.49 12.90
C LEU A 73 0.17 5.66 13.09
N HIS A 74 -0.56 5.66 14.22
CA HIS A 74 -1.27 6.82 14.73
C HIS A 74 -0.45 7.49 15.83
N ARG A 75 -0.37 8.83 15.79
CA ARG A 75 0.36 9.61 16.79
C ARG A 75 -0.30 9.44 18.16
N PRO A 76 0.45 9.19 19.25
CA PRO A 76 -0.14 8.97 20.57
C PRO A 76 -1.01 10.11 21.07
N VAL A 77 -0.66 11.35 20.75
CA VAL A 77 -1.32 12.58 21.23
C VAL A 77 -2.53 12.92 20.38
N THR A 78 -2.35 13.13 19.07
CA THR A 78 -3.43 13.58 18.17
C THR A 78 -4.34 12.44 17.73
N LYS A 79 -3.95 11.19 17.96
CA LYS A 79 -4.64 9.96 17.54
C LYS A 79 -4.83 9.80 16.02
N GLY A 80 -4.39 10.76 15.21
CA GLY A 80 -4.39 10.66 13.76
C GLY A 80 -3.16 9.93 13.23
N CYS A 81 -3.30 9.38 12.02
CA CYS A 81 -2.23 8.85 11.20
C CYS A 81 -1.01 9.79 11.23
N VAL A 82 0.18 9.21 11.31
CA VAL A 82 1.44 9.95 11.41
C VAL A 82 1.65 10.96 10.29
N PHE A 83 1.07 10.72 9.11
CA PHE A 83 1.14 11.62 7.95
C PHE A 83 0.03 12.67 7.90
N LEU A 84 -0.87 12.73 8.89
CA LEU A 84 -1.89 13.76 8.95
C LEU A 84 -1.28 15.10 9.37
N MET A 85 -1.52 16.14 8.56
CA MET A 85 -1.13 17.53 8.82
C MET A 85 -2.38 18.39 9.03
N GLU A 86 -2.45 19.08 10.17
CA GLU A 86 -3.45 20.14 10.38
C GLU A 86 -2.95 21.40 9.66
N ILE A 87 -3.77 21.95 8.76
CA ILE A 87 -3.41 23.14 7.97
C ILE A 87 -4.18 24.39 8.39
N ALA A 88 -5.32 24.22 9.05
CA ALA A 88 -6.09 25.25 9.72
C ALA A 88 -7.08 24.57 10.71
N PRO A 89 -7.71 25.30 11.65
CA PRO A 89 -8.77 24.72 12.47
C PRO A 89 -9.84 24.03 11.61
N GLY A 90 -10.10 22.74 11.86
CA GLY A 90 -11.05 21.93 11.10
C GLY A 90 -10.60 21.54 9.69
N LYS A 91 -9.35 21.84 9.28
CA LYS A 91 -8.84 21.49 7.95
C LYS A 91 -7.53 20.73 8.05
N ALA A 92 -7.49 19.58 7.37
CA ALA A 92 -6.33 18.71 7.36
C ALA A 92 -5.94 18.25 5.95
N ARG A 93 -4.70 17.75 5.83
CA ARG A 93 -4.13 17.16 4.62
C ARG A 93 -3.25 15.98 4.94
N CYS A 94 -3.11 15.09 3.97
CA CYS A 94 -2.07 14.07 4.03
C CYS A 94 -0.73 14.69 3.62
N GLY A 95 0.23 14.72 4.53
CA GLY A 95 1.61 15.14 4.25
C GLY A 95 2.35 14.20 3.31
N ALA A 96 1.93 12.93 3.22
CA ALA A 96 2.47 11.96 2.29
C ALA A 96 1.69 11.89 0.96
N TYR A 97 0.92 12.91 0.57
CA TYR A 97 -0.08 12.78 -0.50
C TYR A 97 0.44 12.13 -1.79
N VAL A 98 1.61 12.55 -2.31
CA VAL A 98 2.18 11.98 -3.54
C VAL A 98 2.74 10.56 -3.36
N HIS A 99 3.08 10.18 -2.12
CA HIS A 99 3.63 8.87 -1.75
C HIS A 99 2.62 7.99 -0.99
N ARG A 100 1.36 8.42 -0.90
CA ARG A 100 0.36 7.80 -0.04
C ARG A 100 0.17 6.32 -0.40
N PRO A 101 -0.16 5.46 0.59
CA PRO A 101 -0.47 4.06 0.30
C PRO A 101 -1.58 3.91 -0.72
N MET A 102 -1.56 2.82 -1.49
CA MET A 102 -2.52 2.60 -2.57
C MET A 102 -3.96 2.55 -2.06
N VAL A 103 -4.19 2.03 -0.85
CA VAL A 103 -5.50 2.06 -0.19
C VAL A 103 -6.01 3.49 0.04
N CYS A 104 -5.13 4.41 0.45
CA CYS A 104 -5.45 5.83 0.58
C CYS A 104 -5.57 6.52 -0.78
N ALA A 105 -4.80 6.09 -1.79
CA ALA A 105 -4.84 6.65 -3.13
C ALA A 105 -6.11 6.33 -3.89
N THR A 106 -6.66 5.15 -3.64
CA THR A 106 -7.89 4.66 -4.28
C THR A 106 -9.14 4.99 -3.46
N PHE A 107 -9.00 5.45 -2.22
CA PHE A 107 -10.14 5.89 -1.42
C PHE A 107 -10.89 7.06 -2.11
N PRO A 108 -12.24 7.07 -2.09
CA PRO A 108 -13.16 6.13 -1.44
C PRO A 108 -13.60 4.98 -2.36
N THR A 109 -12.95 4.79 -3.50
CA THR A 109 -13.44 3.92 -4.56
C THR A 109 -13.13 2.45 -4.35
N ALA A 110 -13.92 1.60 -5.00
CA ALA A 110 -13.68 0.18 -5.16
C ALA A 110 -14.09 -0.26 -6.57
N LEU A 111 -13.66 -1.45 -6.97
CA LEU A 111 -14.19 -2.12 -8.16
C LEU A 111 -15.36 -3.01 -7.73
N ASP A 112 -16.55 -2.71 -8.25
CA ASP A 112 -17.75 -3.53 -8.11
C ASP A 112 -18.25 -3.95 -9.51
N GLN A 113 -18.46 -5.25 -9.70
CA GLN A 113 -18.82 -5.86 -10.99
C GLN A 113 -17.99 -5.34 -12.18
N GLY A 114 -16.71 -5.08 -11.95
CA GLY A 114 -15.81 -4.57 -12.98
C GLY A 114 -15.98 -3.09 -13.31
N SER A 115 -16.75 -2.31 -12.55
CA SER A 115 -16.88 -0.84 -12.66
C SER A 115 -16.33 -0.15 -11.42
N VAL A 116 -15.86 1.09 -11.56
CA VAL A 116 -15.39 1.90 -10.41
C VAL A 116 -16.61 2.56 -9.76
N GLY A 117 -16.80 2.30 -8.47
CA GLY A 117 -17.85 2.90 -7.65
C GLY A 117 -17.31 3.46 -6.34
N ILE A 118 -18.11 4.28 -5.66
CA ILE A 118 -17.83 4.74 -4.29
C ILE A 118 -18.22 3.63 -3.32
N ARG A 119 -17.37 3.32 -2.35
CA ARG A 119 -17.70 2.36 -1.29
C ARG A 119 -18.88 2.88 -0.46
N GLU A 120 -19.74 1.97 -0.01
CA GLU A 120 -20.77 2.33 0.96
C GLU A 120 -20.16 2.71 2.32
N LYS A 121 -20.87 3.55 3.09
CA LYS A 121 -20.55 3.90 4.48
C LYS A 121 -19.12 4.44 4.67
N THR A 122 -18.61 5.20 3.70
CA THR A 122 -17.30 5.85 3.83
C THR A 122 -17.35 6.94 4.90
N LEU A 123 -16.37 6.96 5.80
CA LEU A 123 -16.29 7.95 6.88
C LEU A 123 -16.10 9.38 6.35
N CYS A 124 -15.44 9.52 5.21
CA CYS A 124 -15.17 10.82 4.61
C CYS A 124 -16.17 11.16 3.52
N GLY A 125 -16.61 12.42 3.56
CA GLY A 125 -17.49 13.02 2.57
C GLY A 125 -18.96 12.96 2.98
N GLY A 126 -19.65 14.10 2.85
CA GLY A 126 -21.11 14.11 2.80
C GLY A 126 -21.60 13.63 1.42
N PRO A 127 -22.92 13.66 1.16
CA PRO A 127 -23.52 13.23 -0.10
C PRO A 127 -22.87 13.86 -1.34
N ASP A 128 -22.37 15.10 -1.24
CA ASP A 128 -21.81 15.87 -2.35
C ASP A 128 -20.28 15.82 -2.44
N SER A 129 -19.59 15.15 -1.52
CA SER A 129 -18.12 15.16 -1.48
C SER A 129 -17.48 14.28 -2.54
N TRP A 130 -18.25 13.39 -3.18
CA TRP A 130 -17.75 12.46 -4.18
C TRP A 130 -18.67 12.47 -5.40
N ASN A 131 -18.34 13.33 -6.37
CA ASN A 131 -19.01 13.34 -7.65
C ASN A 131 -18.28 12.42 -8.65
N LEU A 132 -18.79 11.20 -8.84
CA LEU A 132 -18.23 10.23 -9.79
C LEU A 132 -18.07 10.81 -11.22
N ALA A 133 -18.98 11.68 -11.65
CA ALA A 133 -18.92 12.30 -12.97
C ALA A 133 -17.74 13.29 -13.13
N ALA A 134 -17.21 13.80 -12.02
CA ALA A 134 -16.05 14.70 -12.00
C ALA A 134 -14.73 13.97 -11.67
N MET A 135 -14.76 12.66 -11.41
CA MET A 135 -13.59 11.86 -11.04
C MET A 135 -12.95 11.20 -12.27
N ASP A 136 -11.62 11.05 -12.24
CA ASP A 136 -10.90 10.27 -13.25
C ASP A 136 -11.04 8.76 -12.96
N LEU A 137 -12.15 8.17 -13.41
CA LEU A 137 -12.46 6.76 -13.18
C LEU A 137 -11.44 5.80 -13.83
N VAL A 138 -10.76 6.22 -14.90
CA VAL A 138 -9.72 5.42 -15.55
C VAL A 138 -8.47 5.36 -14.66
N ALA A 139 -8.04 6.49 -14.11
CA ALA A 139 -6.96 6.54 -13.13
C ALA A 139 -7.30 5.72 -11.88
N TYR A 140 -8.51 5.86 -11.34
CA TYR A 140 -8.95 5.06 -10.19
C TYR A 140 -8.96 3.56 -10.50
N ARG A 141 -9.49 3.13 -11.66
CA ARG A 141 -9.45 1.72 -12.07
C ARG A 141 -8.02 1.19 -12.09
N ARG A 142 -7.11 1.91 -12.75
CA ARG A 142 -5.70 1.55 -12.83
C ARG A 142 -5.09 1.42 -11.43
N ASP A 143 -5.34 2.38 -10.56
CA ASP A 143 -4.74 2.40 -9.23
C ASP A 143 -5.35 1.33 -8.30
N ILE A 144 -6.64 0.97 -8.46
CA ILE A 144 -7.24 -0.21 -7.80
C ILE A 144 -6.56 -1.49 -8.27
N MET A 145 -6.31 -1.65 -9.58
CA MET A 145 -5.63 -2.83 -10.10
C MET A 145 -4.18 -2.91 -9.62
N ARG A 146 -3.47 -1.78 -9.53
CA ARG A 146 -2.14 -1.70 -8.90
C ARG A 146 -2.18 -2.07 -7.42
N ASN A 147 -3.19 -1.63 -6.68
CA ASN A 147 -3.39 -2.01 -5.28
C ASN A 147 -3.55 -3.54 -5.15
N ARG A 148 -4.38 -4.17 -5.99
CA ARG A 148 -4.53 -5.63 -6.02
C ARG A 148 -3.22 -6.37 -6.34
N ALA A 149 -2.42 -5.83 -7.25
CA ALA A 149 -1.10 -6.39 -7.55
C ALA A 149 -0.13 -6.27 -6.37
N ALA A 150 -0.11 -5.10 -5.70
CA ALA A 150 0.72 -4.86 -4.52
C ALA A 150 0.35 -5.80 -3.36
N TRP A 151 -0.92 -6.15 -3.19
CA TRP A 151 -1.34 -7.14 -2.20
C TRP A 151 -0.88 -8.56 -2.53
N ARG A 152 -0.87 -8.96 -3.80
CA ARG A 152 -0.30 -10.27 -4.19
C ARG A 152 1.20 -10.32 -3.88
N GLU A 153 1.94 -9.30 -4.30
CA GLU A 153 3.37 -9.20 -3.99
C GLU A 153 3.63 -9.23 -2.48
N HIS A 154 2.80 -8.56 -1.70
CA HIS A 154 2.89 -8.57 -0.25
C HIS A 154 2.74 -9.98 0.33
N LEU A 155 1.75 -10.76 -0.14
CA LEU A 155 1.56 -12.15 0.29
C LEU A 155 2.76 -13.03 -0.06
N ASP A 156 3.30 -12.90 -1.28
CA ASP A 156 4.49 -13.65 -1.70
C ASP A 156 5.69 -13.35 -0.78
N LEU A 157 5.88 -12.09 -0.39
CA LEU A 157 6.96 -11.68 0.52
C LEU A 157 6.72 -12.12 1.97
N VAL A 158 5.47 -12.15 2.42
CA VAL A 158 5.08 -12.72 3.72
C VAL A 158 5.43 -14.20 3.78
N GLU A 159 5.08 -14.97 2.75
CA GLU A 159 5.40 -16.40 2.67
C GLU A 159 6.92 -16.62 2.73
N ARG A 160 7.69 -15.87 1.94
CA ARG A 160 9.14 -15.96 1.93
C ARG A 160 9.76 -15.64 3.28
N TRP A 161 9.32 -14.54 3.90
CA TRP A 161 9.79 -14.15 5.24
C TRP A 161 9.47 -15.23 6.28
N ASN A 162 8.22 -15.73 6.29
CA ASN A 162 7.79 -16.74 7.25
C ASN A 162 8.58 -18.05 7.08
N ALA A 163 8.90 -18.45 5.85
CA ALA A 163 9.76 -19.60 5.58
C ALA A 163 11.19 -19.42 6.13
N GLU A 164 11.77 -18.22 6.01
CA GLU A 164 13.08 -17.92 6.61
C GLU A 164 13.04 -18.00 8.15
N VAL A 165 11.96 -17.52 8.76
CA VAL A 165 11.77 -17.58 10.21
C VAL A 165 11.67 -19.02 10.70
N ASP A 166 10.89 -19.85 9.99
CA ASP A 166 10.68 -21.25 10.34
C ASP A 166 11.97 -22.09 10.18
N ALA A 167 12.84 -21.74 9.22
CA ALA A 167 14.14 -22.39 9.01
C ALA A 167 15.25 -21.91 9.96
N GLY A 168 15.19 -20.65 10.42
CA GLY A 168 16.34 -19.94 10.99
C GLY A 168 16.73 -20.23 12.44
N GLY A 169 15.93 -20.99 13.21
CA GLY A 169 16.20 -21.39 14.60
C GLY A 169 16.29 -20.25 15.64
N ARG A 170 16.55 -19.00 15.21
CA ARG A 170 16.58 -17.77 16.01
C ARG A 170 15.34 -16.93 15.76
N ALA A 171 14.88 -16.24 16.81
CA ALA A 171 13.85 -15.22 16.65
C ALA A 171 14.35 -14.06 15.77
N ARG A 172 13.44 -13.52 14.96
CA ARG A 172 13.62 -12.28 14.20
C ARG A 172 13.06 -11.09 14.98
N THR A 173 13.54 -9.91 14.66
CA THR A 173 13.14 -8.63 15.25
C THR A 173 12.33 -7.80 14.26
N HIS A 174 11.67 -6.75 14.74
CA HIS A 174 10.99 -5.80 13.86
C HIS A 174 11.98 -5.13 12.89
N GLU A 175 13.19 -4.85 13.37
CA GLU A 175 14.32 -4.36 12.59
C GLU A 175 14.70 -5.30 11.44
N ASP A 176 14.83 -6.61 11.72
CA ASP A 176 15.08 -7.60 10.67
C ASP A 176 13.99 -7.54 9.57
N LEU A 177 12.72 -7.34 9.94
CA LEU A 177 11.61 -7.25 8.99
C LEU A 177 11.69 -5.95 8.16
N TYR A 178 11.99 -4.82 8.80
CA TYR A 178 12.15 -3.55 8.08
C TYR A 178 13.33 -3.60 7.10
N GLU A 179 14.45 -4.21 7.49
CA GLU A 179 15.58 -4.42 6.59
C GLU A 179 15.20 -5.33 5.41
N PHE A 180 14.48 -6.43 5.67
CA PHE A 180 13.97 -7.32 4.62
C PHE A 180 13.04 -6.60 3.62
N ILE A 181 12.11 -5.79 4.14
CA ILE A 181 11.19 -4.96 3.34
C ILE A 181 11.95 -3.94 2.49
N LEU A 182 12.97 -3.29 3.05
CA LEU A 182 13.73 -2.26 2.33
C LEU A 182 14.73 -2.85 1.33
N ALA A 183 15.22 -4.07 1.57
CA ALA A 183 16.16 -4.76 0.69
C ALA A 183 15.48 -5.38 -0.54
N THR A 184 14.18 -5.72 -0.43
CA THR A 184 13.39 -6.22 -1.55
C THR A 184 12.96 -5.06 -2.44
N ASP A 185 13.60 -4.88 -3.57
CA ASP A 185 13.16 -3.92 -4.59
C ASP A 185 12.73 -4.71 -5.83
N PRO A 186 11.48 -4.60 -6.34
CA PRO A 186 11.03 -5.38 -7.48
C PRO A 186 11.87 -5.07 -8.73
N GLY A 187 12.49 -3.88 -8.78
CA GLY A 187 13.39 -3.46 -9.86
C GLY A 187 14.78 -4.10 -9.83
N LYS A 188 15.18 -4.76 -8.74
CA LYS A 188 16.49 -5.43 -8.62
C LYS A 188 16.39 -6.94 -8.74
N ASP A 189 15.32 -7.53 -8.21
CA ASP A 189 15.11 -8.98 -8.21
C ASP A 189 14.71 -9.53 -9.60
N ALA A 190 14.34 -8.66 -10.55
CA ALA A 190 14.08 -9.00 -11.95
C ALA A 190 15.35 -9.28 -12.79
N THR A 191 16.54 -9.22 -12.19
CA THR A 191 17.83 -9.47 -12.88
C THR A 191 18.49 -10.77 -12.41
N GLY A 192 17.72 -11.85 -12.33
CA GLY A 192 18.26 -13.21 -12.40
C GLY A 192 18.59 -13.57 -13.87
N PRO A 193 19.61 -14.40 -14.16
CA PRO A 193 20.10 -14.59 -15.51
C PRO A 193 19.03 -15.26 -16.37
N GLY A 194 18.34 -14.46 -17.17
CA GLY A 194 17.54 -14.96 -18.28
C GLY A 194 18.48 -15.72 -19.21
N LYS A 195 18.30 -17.05 -19.26
CA LYS A 195 18.93 -17.88 -20.27
C LYS A 195 18.49 -17.39 -21.65
N ASP A 196 19.43 -16.87 -22.40
CA ASP A 196 19.33 -16.72 -23.85
C ASP A 196 19.13 -18.08 -24.49
N THR A 197 17.90 -18.39 -24.89
CA THR A 197 17.53 -19.30 -26.00
C THR A 197 16.02 -19.17 -26.13
N GLU A 198 15.45 -18.76 -27.26
CA GLU A 198 15.43 -19.60 -28.45
C GLU A 198 15.14 -18.79 -29.71
N ALA A 199 15.79 -19.22 -30.79
CA ALA A 199 15.75 -18.64 -32.12
C ALA A 199 14.35 -18.77 -32.77
N VAL A 200 13.96 -17.72 -33.49
CA VAL A 200 12.87 -17.75 -34.46
C VAL A 200 13.38 -18.46 -35.72
N PRO A 201 12.76 -19.57 -36.19
CA PRO A 201 13.08 -20.09 -37.51
C PRO A 201 12.43 -19.21 -38.59
N ALA A 202 13.23 -18.91 -39.61
CA ALA A 202 12.85 -18.13 -40.78
C ALA A 202 11.76 -18.84 -41.60
N GLU A 203 10.68 -18.12 -41.91
CA GLU A 203 9.76 -18.50 -42.98
C GLU A 203 10.50 -18.49 -44.32
N THR A 204 10.55 -19.65 -44.96
CA THR A 204 10.97 -19.79 -46.36
C THR A 204 9.73 -19.72 -47.24
N ALA A 205 9.64 -18.65 -48.02
CA ALA A 205 8.78 -18.58 -49.19
C ALA A 205 9.44 -19.36 -50.34
N SER A 206 8.74 -20.35 -50.90
CA SER A 206 8.73 -20.70 -52.34
C SER A 206 7.98 -22.02 -52.59
N SER A 207 6.76 -21.91 -53.14
CA SER A 207 6.30 -22.54 -54.40
C SER A 207 4.78 -22.45 -54.50
#